data_AF-A0A9W3SST1-F1
#
_entry.id   AF-A0A9W3SST1-F1
#
_cell.length_a   1.000
_cell.length_b   1.000
_cell.length_c   1.000
_cell.angle_alpha   90.00
_cell.angle_beta   90.00
_cell.angle_gamma   90.00
#
_symmetry.space_group_name_H-M   'P 1'
#
loop_
_entity.id
_entity.type
_entity.pdbx_description
1 polymer ?
#
loop_
_entity_poly.entity_id
_entity_poly.type
_entity_poly.pdbx_seq_one_letter_code
_entity_poly.pdbx_strand_id
1 'polypeptide(L)'
;MKRFVLAVITVSVIFLIAACSVTTNTTNDHKNMNDKKTLQTETATTPLKVEKGPEVTLIAKEEKQKLSNGVVVPVWTFNGSSPGPEIRVKR
;
A
#
# COMPACT_ATOMS: atom_id res chain seq x y z
N MET A 1 -10.80 50.00 18.09
CA MET A 1 -9.80 49.00 17.64
C MET A 1 -10.24 47.53 17.76
N LYS A 2 -11.41 47.17 18.32
CA LYS A 2 -11.88 45.77 18.36
C LYS A 2 -12.82 45.36 17.21
N ARG A 3 -13.46 46.34 16.55
CA ARG A 3 -14.44 46.09 15.47
C ARG A 3 -13.80 45.88 14.09
N PHE A 4 -12.58 46.40 13.89
CA PHE A 4 -11.82 46.19 12.66
C PHE A 4 -11.08 44.84 12.62
N VAL A 5 -10.78 44.24 13.78
CA VAL A 5 -10.11 42.93 13.84
C VAL A 5 -11.07 41.79 13.49
N LEU A 6 -12.36 41.92 13.84
CA LEU A 6 -13.38 40.91 13.53
C LEU A 6 -13.83 40.94 12.07
N ALA A 7 -13.67 42.06 11.36
CA ALA A 7 -14.05 42.18 9.95
C ALA A 7 -13.00 41.63 8.97
N VAL A 8 -11.75 41.45 9.41
CA VAL A 8 -10.66 40.92 8.56
C VAL A 8 -10.63 39.38 8.58
N ILE A 9 -11.13 38.76 9.64
CA ILE A 9 -11.08 37.29 9.81
C ILE A 9 -12.18 36.58 9.00
N THR A 10 -13.28 37.25 8.66
CA THR A 10 -14.43 36.62 7.97
C THR A 10 -14.35 36.62 6.45
N VAL A 11 -13.38 37.30 5.83
CA VAL A 11 -13.27 37.39 4.34
C VAL A 11 -12.24 36.41 3.75
N SER A 12 -11.47 35.70 4.59
CA SER A 12 -10.32 34.90 4.12
C SER A 12 -10.59 33.39 3.89
N VAL A 13 -11.81 32.88 4.05
CA VAL A 13 -12.07 31.42 3.89
C VAL A 13 -13.27 31.16 2.97
N ILE A 14 -13.25 31.71 1.75
CA ILE A 14 -14.17 31.29 0.67
C ILE A 14 -13.42 30.98 -0.65
N PHE A 15 -12.09 30.80 -0.62
CA PHE A 15 -11.28 30.66 -1.84
C PHE A 15 -10.66 29.27 -2.09
N LEU A 16 -11.39 28.17 -1.81
CA LEU A 16 -10.96 26.83 -2.25
C LEU A 16 -12.11 25.99 -2.82
N ILE A 17 -12.87 26.56 -3.78
CA ILE A 17 -13.79 25.78 -4.61
C ILE A 17 -13.21 25.64 -6.02
N ALA A 18 -13.06 24.38 -6.43
CA ALA A 18 -13.04 23.84 -7.79
C ALA A 18 -11.90 24.25 -8.74
N ALA A 19 -10.91 23.36 -8.88
CA ALA A 19 -10.26 23.12 -10.17
C ALA A 19 -9.54 21.75 -10.21
N CYS A 20 -10.30 20.65 -10.16
CA CYS A 20 -9.83 19.35 -10.66
C CYS A 20 -10.93 18.70 -11.50
N SER A 21 -11.37 19.40 -12.56
CA SER A 21 -12.10 18.79 -13.66
C SER A 21 -11.31 19.06 -14.94
N VAL A 22 -10.24 18.30 -15.15
CA VAL A 22 -9.64 18.18 -16.48
C VAL A 22 -10.61 17.34 -17.31
N THR A 23 -11.40 18.02 -18.14
CA THR A 23 -12.02 17.43 -19.31
C THR A 23 -10.97 17.41 -20.41
N THR A 24 -10.18 16.36 -20.47
CA THR A 24 -9.35 16.05 -21.65
C THR A 24 -10.24 15.37 -22.69
N ASN A 25 -10.77 16.17 -23.62
CA ASN A 25 -11.19 15.66 -24.92
C ASN A 25 -9.93 15.32 -25.72
N THR A 26 -9.32 14.20 -25.40
CA THR A 26 -8.24 13.61 -26.19
C THR A 26 -8.80 12.34 -26.81
N THR A 27 -9.03 12.41 -28.12
CA THR A 27 -9.16 11.23 -28.98
C THR A 27 -7.93 10.38 -28.78
N ASN A 28 -8.03 9.38 -27.91
CA ASN A 28 -7.00 8.38 -27.75
C ASN A 28 -7.17 7.39 -28.90
N ASP A 29 -6.39 7.59 -29.96
CA ASP A 29 -6.03 6.51 -30.86
C ASP A 29 -5.45 5.39 -29.99
N HIS A 30 -6.19 4.29 -29.86
CA HIS A 30 -5.77 3.08 -29.16
C HIS A 30 -4.64 2.40 -29.94
N LYS A 31 -3.45 3.02 -29.96
CA LYS A 31 -2.24 2.38 -30.46
C LYS A 31 -1.65 1.54 -29.33
N ASN A 32 -2.18 0.32 -29.21
CA ASN A 32 -1.59 -0.86 -28.60
C ASN A 32 -0.38 -0.57 -27.67
N MET A 33 -0.67 -0.08 -26.47
CA MET A 33 0.28 -0.19 -25.36
C MET A 33 0.16 -1.61 -24.84
N ASN A 34 0.99 -2.49 -25.38
CA ASN A 34 1.42 -3.69 -24.69
C ASN A 34 2.26 -3.25 -23.48
N ASP A 35 1.60 -2.64 -22.50
CA ASP A 35 2.14 -2.42 -21.18
C ASP A 35 2.26 -3.80 -20.56
N LYS A 36 3.40 -4.43 -20.82
CA LYS A 36 3.93 -5.49 -19.97
C LYS A 36 4.19 -4.85 -18.62
N LYS A 37 3.13 -4.65 -17.84
CA LYS A 37 3.18 -4.45 -16.39
C LYS A 37 3.92 -5.68 -15.88
N THR A 38 5.24 -5.55 -15.78
CA THR A 38 6.08 -6.58 -15.20
C THR A 38 5.63 -6.61 -13.76
N LEU A 39 4.75 -7.56 -13.44
CA LEU A 39 4.55 -8.01 -12.08
C LEU A 39 5.94 -8.45 -11.63
N GLN A 40 6.69 -7.56 -10.98
CA GLN A 40 7.82 -7.96 -10.18
C GLN A 40 7.21 -8.69 -8.98
N THR A 41 6.88 -9.96 -9.19
CA THR A 41 6.60 -10.89 -8.11
C THR A 41 7.95 -11.19 -7.47
N GLU A 42 8.41 -10.28 -6.62
CA GLU A 42 9.62 -10.48 -5.82
C GLU A 42 9.28 -11.54 -4.76
N THR A 43 9.35 -12.78 -5.20
CA THR A 43 8.90 -13.93 -4.44
C THR A 43 9.99 -14.29 -3.43
N ALA A 44 9.75 -14.02 -2.15
CA ALA A 44 10.55 -14.63 -1.10
C ALA A 44 10.48 -16.16 -1.27
N THR A 45 11.63 -16.79 -1.52
CA THR A 45 11.75 -18.21 -1.85
C THR A 45 11.80 -19.11 -0.60
N THR A 46 11.46 -18.57 0.57
CA THR A 46 11.46 -19.37 1.80
C THR A 46 10.31 -20.38 1.77
N PRO A 47 10.60 -21.68 1.94
CA PRO A 47 9.54 -22.69 2.01
C PRO A 47 8.64 -22.42 3.20
N LEU A 48 7.32 -22.57 2.99
CA LEU A 48 6.30 -22.37 4.02
C LEU A 48 6.50 -23.37 5.16
N LYS A 49 6.69 -22.86 6.37
CA LYS A 49 6.70 -23.68 7.58
C LYS A 49 5.25 -24.04 7.95
N VAL A 50 4.92 -25.32 8.03
CA VAL A 50 3.59 -25.76 8.48
C VAL A 50 3.54 -25.75 10.00
N GLU A 51 2.68 -24.92 10.59
CA GLU A 51 2.42 -24.93 12.03
C GLU A 51 1.24 -25.89 12.33
N LYS A 52 1.40 -26.70 13.35
CA LYS A 52 0.46 -27.76 13.74
C LYS A 52 0.15 -27.67 15.22
N GLY A 53 -1.10 -27.91 15.58
CA GLY A 53 -1.56 -27.95 16.96
C GLY A 53 -3.07 -27.74 17.04
N PRO A 54 -3.68 -28.02 18.19
CA PRO A 54 -5.06 -27.63 18.46
C PRO A 54 -5.22 -26.10 18.54
N GLU A 55 -4.15 -25.40 18.91
CA GLU A 55 -4.06 -23.94 18.96
C GLU A 55 -2.83 -23.49 18.16
N VAL A 56 -2.94 -22.33 17.52
CA VAL A 56 -1.88 -21.72 16.72
C VAL A 56 -1.74 -20.25 17.10
N THR A 57 -0.54 -19.84 17.52
CA THR A 57 -0.22 -18.45 17.83
C THR A 57 0.48 -17.78 16.65
N LEU A 58 -0.12 -16.69 16.16
CA LEU A 58 0.45 -15.85 15.10
C LEU A 58 0.80 -14.49 15.67
N ILE A 59 2.09 -14.14 15.63
CA ILE A 59 2.60 -12.85 16.10
C ILE A 59 2.97 -12.00 14.89
N ALA A 60 2.25 -10.89 14.71
CA ALA A 60 2.59 -9.89 13.70
C ALA A 60 3.81 -9.10 14.15
N LYS A 61 4.83 -8.98 13.28
CA LYS A 61 5.99 -8.13 13.53
C LYS A 61 6.63 -7.64 12.23
N GLU A 62 7.24 -6.46 12.30
CA GLU A 62 8.05 -5.93 11.20
C GLU A 62 9.41 -6.61 11.16
N GLU A 63 9.87 -6.99 9.97
CA GLU A 63 11.18 -7.57 9.71
C GLU A 63 11.79 -7.00 8.43
N LYS A 64 13.07 -7.22 8.20
CA LYS A 64 13.73 -6.86 6.93
C LYS A 64 13.88 -8.08 6.05
N GLN A 65 13.45 -7.98 4.81
CA GLN A 65 13.58 -9.05 3.82
C GLN A 65 14.42 -8.59 2.64
N LYS A 66 15.41 -9.42 2.28
CA LYS A 66 16.16 -9.26 1.03
C LYS A 66 15.40 -9.93 -0.10
N LEU A 67 15.09 -9.16 -1.13
CA LEU A 67 14.39 -9.60 -2.32
C LEU A 67 15.38 -10.20 -3.33
N SER A 68 14.88 -10.91 -4.33
CA SER A 68 15.71 -11.64 -5.31
C SER A 68 16.62 -10.72 -6.13
N ASN A 69 16.21 -9.46 -6.33
CA ASN A 69 17.00 -8.40 -6.95
C ASN A 69 18.09 -7.81 -6.03
N GLY A 70 18.20 -8.28 -4.79
CA GLY A 70 19.17 -7.82 -3.79
C GLY A 70 18.72 -6.65 -2.91
N VAL A 71 17.58 -6.01 -3.20
CA VAL A 71 17.02 -4.91 -2.42
C VAL A 71 16.52 -5.41 -1.07
N VAL A 72 16.77 -4.65 0.00
CA VAL A 72 16.26 -4.95 1.34
C VAL A 72 15.10 -4.01 1.64
N VAL A 73 13.94 -4.57 1.95
CA VAL A 73 12.72 -3.81 2.30
C VAL A 73 12.20 -4.22 3.67
N PRO A 74 11.57 -3.30 4.41
CA PRO A 74 10.76 -3.67 5.58
C PRO A 74 9.53 -4.45 5.11
N VAL A 75 9.20 -5.51 5.83
CA VAL A 75 8.03 -6.37 5.59
C VAL A 75 7.30 -6.65 6.89
N TRP A 76 5.98 -6.72 6.83
CA TRP A 76 5.18 -7.26 7.91
C TRP A 76 5.13 -8.78 7.79
N THR A 77 5.41 -9.47 8.90
CA THR A 77 5.55 -10.92 8.95
C THR A 77 4.66 -11.50 10.03
N PHE A 78 4.35 -12.80 9.89
CA PHE A 78 3.85 -13.61 11.00
C PHE A 78 4.96 -14.53 11.48
N ASN A 79 5.26 -14.49 12.77
CA ASN A 79 6.33 -15.27 13.41
C ASN A 79 7.70 -15.08 12.75
N GLY A 80 7.94 -13.93 12.10
CA GLY A 80 9.24 -13.59 11.49
C GLY A 80 9.50 -14.16 10.12
N SER A 81 8.48 -14.69 9.45
CA SER A 81 8.59 -15.19 8.09
C SER A 81 7.60 -14.50 7.15
N SER A 82 8.03 -14.28 5.91
CA SER A 82 7.21 -13.83 4.80
C SER A 82 7.60 -14.62 3.55
N PRO A 83 6.72 -15.47 2.99
CA PRO A 83 5.39 -15.79 3.49
C PRO A 83 5.38 -16.37 4.91
N GLY A 84 4.37 -16.04 5.72
CA GLY A 84 4.21 -16.55 7.09
C GLY A 84 3.92 -18.06 7.15
N PRO A 85 3.82 -18.65 8.34
CA PRO A 85 3.56 -20.09 8.48
C PRO A 85 2.23 -20.52 7.84
N GLU A 86 2.23 -21.71 7.23
CA GLU A 86 1.03 -22.34 6.69
C GLU A 86 0.25 -23.02 7.81
N ILE A 87 -1.04 -22.71 7.92
CA ILE A 87 -1.95 -23.32 8.91
C ILE A 87 -2.88 -24.29 8.20
N ARG A 88 -2.97 -25.53 8.72
CA ARG A 88 -3.84 -26.58 8.18
C ARG A 88 -4.84 -27.03 9.22
N VAL A 89 -6.13 -26.99 8.87
CA VAL A 89 -7.24 -27.42 9.73
C VAL A 89 -7.92 -28.64 9.12
N LYS A 90 -8.23 -29.63 9.95
CA LYS A 90 -9.10 -30.76 9.57
C LYS A 90 -10.53 -30.43 9.96
N ARG A 91 -11.49 -30.74 9.08
CA ARG A 91 -12.92 -30.67 9.37
C ARG A 91 -13.34 -31.83 10.26
#